data_AF-A0A922PT21-F1
#
_entry.id   AF-A0A922PT21-F1
#
_cell.length_a   1.000
_cell.length_b   1.000
_cell.length_c   1.000
_cell.angle_alpha   90.00
_cell.angle_beta   90.00
_cell.angle_gamma   90.00
#
_symmetry.space_group_name_H-M   'P 1'
#
loop_
_entity.id
_entity.type
_entity.pdbx_description
1 polymer ?
#
loop_
_entity_poly.entity_id
_entity_poly.type
_entity_poly.pdbx_seq_one_letter_code
_entity_poly.pdbx_strand_id
1 'polypeptide(L)'
;MKYYSDEFKNNIVKLYQNENRSKKSLASEYGAHPTIISHWIKRAKLVELPDDGVTSVEAFKQLQKENQQLKEENEILKAAAVLLGRH
;
A
#
# COMPACT_ATOMS: atom_id res chain seq x y z
N MET A 1 -8.28 -26.41 -8.60
CA MET A 1 -7.54 -25.35 -7.88
C MET A 1 -8.59 -24.41 -7.28
N LYS A 2 -8.61 -24.18 -5.96
CA LYS A 2 -9.60 -23.27 -5.35
C LYS A 2 -9.21 -21.82 -5.71
N TYR A 3 -10.08 -21.14 -6.45
CA TYR A 3 -9.94 -19.72 -6.73
C TYR A 3 -10.57 -18.93 -5.59
N TYR A 4 -9.78 -18.06 -4.96
CA TYR A 4 -10.25 -17.12 -3.97
C TYR A 4 -10.42 -15.76 -4.65
N SER A 5 -11.54 -15.07 -4.41
CA SER A 5 -11.76 -13.71 -4.91
C SER A 5 -10.77 -12.74 -4.26
N ASP A 6 -10.43 -11.66 -4.94
CA ASP A 6 -9.53 -10.65 -4.37
C ASP A 6 -10.15 -9.95 -3.15
N GLU A 7 -11.48 -9.78 -3.15
CA GLU A 7 -12.22 -9.31 -1.98
C GLU A 7 -12.01 -10.21 -0.75
N PHE A 8 -12.09 -11.54 -0.95
CA PHE A 8 -11.85 -12.50 0.13
C PHE A 8 -10.40 -12.43 0.64
N LYS A 9 -9.43 -12.39 -0.28
CA LYS A 9 -8.00 -12.26 0.09
C LYS A 9 -7.76 -10.98 0.90
N ASN A 10 -8.32 -9.87 0.44
CA ASN A 10 -8.20 -8.57 1.09
C ASN A 10 -8.85 -8.57 2.48
N ASN A 11 -9.99 -9.24 2.64
CA ASN A 11 -10.63 -9.38 3.95
C ASN A 11 -9.74 -10.14 4.94
N ILE A 12 -9.19 -11.29 4.54
CA ILE A 12 -8.27 -12.08 5.38
C ILE A 12 -7.02 -11.27 5.78
N VAL A 13 -6.45 -10.50 4.85
CA VAL A 13 -5.32 -9.62 5.13
C VAL A 13 -5.70 -8.52 6.13
N LYS A 14 -6.89 -7.90 5.99
CA LYS A 14 -7.39 -6.88 6.93
C LYS A 14 -7.59 -7.46 8.34
N LEU A 15 -8.20 -8.63 8.46
CA LEU A 15 -8.37 -9.32 9.74
C LEU A 15 -7.02 -9.61 10.41
N TYR A 16 -6.02 -10.01 9.62
CA TYR A 16 -4.67 -10.22 10.14
C TYR A 16 -4.02 -8.92 10.64
N GLN A 17 -4.13 -7.82 9.89
CA GLN A 17 -3.48 -6.55 10.20
C GLN A 17 -4.18 -5.76 11.31
N ASN A 18 -5.51 -5.78 11.35
CA ASN A 18 -6.31 -4.96 12.26
C ASN A 18 -6.65 -5.68 13.57
N GLU A 19 -6.88 -6.99 13.53
CA GLU A 19 -7.36 -7.76 14.69
C GLU A 19 -6.27 -8.65 15.32
N ASN A 20 -5.02 -8.54 14.86
CA ASN A 20 -3.87 -9.33 15.33
C ASN A 20 -4.12 -10.86 15.35
N ARG A 21 -5.04 -11.35 14.51
CA ARG A 21 -5.39 -12.77 14.43
C ARG A 21 -4.21 -13.57 13.89
N SER A 22 -3.97 -14.75 14.44
CA SER A 22 -2.90 -15.61 13.93
C SER A 22 -3.26 -16.22 12.57
N LYS A 23 -2.26 -16.40 11.71
CA LYS A 23 -2.42 -17.05 10.39
C LYS A 23 -3.07 -18.44 10.50
N LYS A 24 -2.77 -19.16 11.59
CA LYS A 24 -3.31 -20.50 11.87
C LYS A 24 -4.79 -20.45 12.24
N SER A 25 -5.21 -19.43 13.00
CA SER A 25 -6.63 -19.20 13.31
C SER A 25 -7.42 -18.92 12.04
N LEU A 26 -6.95 -17.98 11.22
CA LEU A 26 -7.59 -17.62 9.95
C LEU A 26 -7.63 -18.80 8.97
N ALA A 27 -6.58 -19.61 8.92
CA ALA A 27 -6.54 -20.83 8.12
C ALA A 27 -7.63 -21.84 8.52
N SER A 28 -7.76 -22.08 9.82
CA SER A 28 -8.71 -23.05 10.36
C SER A 28 -10.16 -22.59 10.21
N GLU A 29 -10.42 -21.30 10.46
CA GLU A 29 -11.76 -20.71 10.44
C GLU A 29 -12.32 -20.60 9.01
N TYR A 30 -11.48 -20.17 8.07
CA TYR A 30 -11.90 -19.90 6.69
C TYR A 30 -11.57 -21.05 5.72
N GLY A 31 -11.09 -22.20 6.24
CA GLY A 31 -10.78 -23.38 5.43
C GLY A 31 -9.70 -23.16 4.37
N ALA A 32 -8.74 -22.27 4.66
CA ALA A 32 -7.64 -21.90 3.76
C ALA A 32 -6.30 -22.44 4.31
N HIS A 33 -5.34 -22.72 3.42
CA HIS A 33 -4.04 -23.21 3.86
C HIS A 33 -3.20 -22.07 4.47
N PRO A 34 -2.50 -22.27 5.61
CA PRO A 34 -1.68 -21.23 6.25
C PRO A 34 -0.62 -20.60 5.32
N THR A 35 -0.07 -21.40 4.39
CA THR A 35 0.89 -20.92 3.38
C THR A 35 0.26 -19.92 2.41
N ILE A 36 -0.98 -20.16 1.99
CA ILE A 36 -1.70 -19.27 1.06
C ILE A 36 -2.00 -17.94 1.75
N ILE A 37 -2.46 -17.98 3.01
CA ILE A 37 -2.67 -16.78 3.83
C ILE A 37 -1.36 -16.00 4.00
N SER A 38 -0.25 -16.69 4.28
CA SER A 38 1.07 -16.06 4.36
C SER A 38 1.46 -15.36 3.06
N HIS A 39 1.11 -15.96 1.92
CA HIS A 39 1.37 -15.39 0.60
C HIS A 39 0.54 -14.13 0.35
N TRP A 40 -0.75 -14.12 0.71
CA TRP A 40 -1.61 -12.94 0.61
C TRP A 40 -1.12 -11.78 1.48
N ILE A 41 -0.75 -12.07 2.73
CA ILE A 41 -0.20 -11.06 3.65
C ILE A 41 1.10 -10.46 3.09
N LYS A 42 1.97 -11.27 2.50
CA LYS A 42 3.21 -10.77 1.87
C LYS A 42 2.91 -9.89 0.66
N ARG A 43 2.02 -10.31 -0.24
CA ARG A 43 1.66 -9.50 -1.43
C ARG A 43 0.97 -8.20 -1.05
N ALA A 44 0.15 -8.18 -0.01
CA ALA A 44 -0.50 -6.95 0.45
C ALA A 44 0.46 -5.88 1.02
N LYS A 45 1.71 -6.23 1.30
CA LYS A 45 2.76 -5.27 1.68
C LYS A 45 3.51 -4.71 0.48
N LEU A 46 3.23 -5.22 -0.72
CA LEU A 46 3.86 -4.79 -1.96
C LEU A 46 2.88 -3.95 -2.79
N VAL A 47 3.44 -3.04 -3.58
CA VAL A 47 2.75 -2.22 -4.57
C VAL A 47 3.40 -2.50 -5.91
N GLU A 48 2.58 -2.77 -6.92
CA GLU A 48 3.03 -2.95 -8.30
C GLU A 48 3.26 -1.56 -8.92
N LEU A 49 4.41 -1.39 -9.57
CA LEU A 49 4.83 -0.18 -10.26
C LEU A 49 4.51 -0.30 -11.75
N PRO A 50 4.40 0.82 -12.49
CA PRO A 50 4.10 0.80 -13.93
C PRO A 50 5.12 0.05 -14.80
N ASP A 51 6.39 0.00 -14.37
CA ASP A 51 7.49 -0.61 -15.11
C ASP A 51 7.74 -2.08 -14.71
N ASP A 52 6.68 -2.84 -14.38
CA ASP A 52 6.72 -4.21 -13.86
C ASP A 52 7.53 -4.39 -12.55
N GLY A 53 7.92 -3.29 -11.92
CA GLY A 53 8.60 -3.29 -10.62
C GLY A 53 7.65 -3.53 -9.45
N VAL A 54 8.20 -3.93 -8.30
CA VAL A 54 7.44 -4.01 -7.04
C VAL A 54 8.20 -3.28 -5.94
N THR A 55 7.47 -2.49 -5.15
CA THR A 55 8.01 -1.78 -3.98
C THR A 55 7.16 -2.07 -2.74
N SER A 56 7.64 -1.69 -1.57
CA SER A 56 6.86 -1.76 -0.33
C SER A 56 5.80 -0.66 -0.29
N VAL A 57 4.62 -0.99 0.24
CA VAL A 57 3.55 -0.01 0.54
C VAL A 57 4.07 1.14 1.41
N GLU A 58 4.97 0.85 2.35
CA GLU A 58 5.53 1.86 3.25
C GLU A 58 6.42 2.86 2.50
N ALA A 59 7.33 2.35 1.67
CA ALA A 59 8.19 3.18 0.83
C ALA A 59 7.36 4.01 -0.16
N PHE A 60 6.33 3.43 -0.75
CA PHE A 60 5.41 4.14 -1.64
C PHE A 60 4.69 5.29 -0.93
N LYS A 61 4.17 5.05 0.29
CA LYS A 61 3.50 6.09 1.09
C LYS A 61 4.45 7.22 1.48
N GLN A 62 5.69 6.88 1.83
CA GLN A 62 6.69 7.89 2.17
C GLN A 62 7.03 8.77 0.96
N LEU A 63 7.29 8.16 -0.20
CA LEU A 63 7.55 8.88 -1.44
C LEU A 63 6.37 9.77 -1.85
N GLN A 64 5.13 9.30 -1.68
CA GLN A 64 3.94 10.10 -1.96
C GLN A 64 3.88 11.35 -1.07
N LYS A 65 4.19 11.21 0.22
CA LYS A 65 4.22 12.33 1.17
C LYS A 65 5.30 13.35 0.81
N GLU A 66 6.50 12.89 0.50
CA GLU A 66 7.60 13.76 0.06
C GLU A 66 7.25 14.48 -1.24
N ASN A 67 6.65 13.80 -2.21
CA ASN A 67 6.22 14.42 -3.47
C ASN A 67 5.15 15.50 -3.26
N GLN A 68 4.22 15.29 -2.34
CA GLN A 68 3.20 16.28 -1.97
C GLN A 68 3.84 17.54 -1.37
N GLN A 69 4.77 17.38 -0.44
CA GLN A 69 5.49 18.49 0.19
C GLN A 69 6.30 19.30 -0.85
N LEU A 70 7.02 18.61 -1.73
CA LEU A 70 7.79 19.26 -2.79
C LEU A 70 6.90 20.06 -3.76
N LYS A 71 5.70 19.54 -4.07
CA LYS A 71 4.74 20.27 -4.91
C LYS A 71 4.24 21.54 -4.22
N GLU A 72 3.93 21.47 -2.93
CA GLU A 72 3.52 22.64 -2.15
C GLU A 72 4.61 23.71 -2.11
N GLU A 73 5.87 23.32 -1.84
CA GLU A 73 7.02 24.22 -1.89
C GLU A 73 7.19 24.84 -3.29
N ASN A 74 7.07 24.03 -4.34
CA ASN A 74 7.20 24.50 -5.72
C ASN A 74 6.15 25.56 -6.08
N GLU A 75 4.90 25.37 -5.64
CA GLU A 75 3.82 26.35 -5.86
C GLU A 75 4.06 27.66 -5.10
N ILE A 76 4.56 27.60 -3.86
CA ILE A 76 4.95 28.79 -3.10
C ILE A 76 6.07 29.56 -3.83
N LEU A 77 7.10 28.84 -4.29
CA LEU A 77 8.22 29.45 -5.01
C LEU A 77 7.78 30.09 -6.33
N LYS A 78 6.90 29.44 -7.10
CA LYS A 78 6.30 30.02 -8.32
C LYS A 78 5.53 31.30 -8.01
N ALA A 79 4.69 31.28 -6.98
CA ALA A 79 3.92 32.46 -6.58
C ALA A 79 4.84 33.63 -6.20
N ALA A 80 5.90 33.36 -5.43
CA ALA A 80 6.91 34.36 -5.08
C ALA A 80 7.62 34.91 -6.32
N ALA A 81 8.03 34.06 -7.27
CA ALA A 81 8.67 34.50 -8.51
C ALA A 81 7.78 35.43 -9.34
N VAL A 82 6.47 35.16 -9.43
CA VAL A 82 5.50 36.03 -10.12
C VAL A 82 5.36 37.39 -9.42
N LEU A 83 5.36 37.42 -8.09
CA LEU A 83 5.30 38.66 -7.32
C LEU A 83 6.57 39.50 -7.49
N LEU A 84 7.74 38.87 -7.44
CA LEU A 84 9.03 39.55 -7.57
C LEU A 84 9.32 40.01 -9.00
N GLY A 85 8.87 39.28 -10.01
CA GLY A 85 9.04 39.67 -11.42
C GLY A 85 8.07 40.75 -11.92
N ARG A 86 7.16 41.21 -11.07
CA ARG A 86 6.23 42.33 -11.35
C ARG A 86 6.73 43.69 -10.83
N HIS A 87 7.94 43.74 -10.26
CA HIS A 87 8.63 44.97 -9.86
C HIS A 87 9.66 45.41 -10.90
#